data_AF-A0A968V092-F1
#
_entry.id   AF-A0A968V092-F1
#
_cell.length_a   1.000
_cell.length_b   1.000
_cell.length_c   1.000
_cell.angle_alpha   90.00
_cell.angle_beta   90.00
_cell.angle_gamma   90.00
#
_symmetry.space_group_name_H-M   'P 1'
#
loop_
_entity.id
_entity.type
_entity.pdbx_description
1 polymer ?
#
loop_
_entity_poly.entity_id
_entity_poly.type
_entity_poly.pdbx_seq_one_letter_code
_entity_poly.pdbx_strand_id
1 'polypeptide(L)'
;MNKFLRSLILMVLGFGQIAMAQSVITIKDGDLQANQTYNWTSNNVYLLDGFVYLETGGKLIIEPGTVIKGKTVPTTGDLSSSLIITRGAQIFAEGTATRPIIFTGELDDLSTTTDILASDNQLWGGLIILGSAPIGEDGGTDVIEGIPSSEPRIVYGGTNANDNSGILRYVSVRHGGSVLGADNEINGITLGGVGRGTTIDYVEVFANKDDGIEVFGGTVNITHALVSFVGDDSFDFDESWDGYVQFLFSIQDGITNGDNAIEYDGSEEANRQPKTVGRIYNGTFIGSGSVAGTDSDGLRLRLDGAAQFWNCIWTQIPGAVFRVEDTSRDRLRTGESAFRGNIAVQYGTLAFGNDPIILSAWINNDNGVVTNPQLGSISRIPDGNLDPRPQAASAALTGAAVPSEAGVQAVPYRGAFSNVENWATGWSALAQYGYFGNKVTIDKVINDARIQAGQAWVLNNEVEWILDGLVYVEAGASLTIEPGTVIKAKNVPTSSADISSSLIIARGAKIFAEGTRTQPIIFTSELDDLSTTTDLTANDRRLWGGVIVLGAAPVGEDGGTDVY
;
A
#
# COMPACT_ATOMS: atom_id res chain seq x y z
N MET A 1 -10.08 18.69 -62.00
CA MET A 1 -10.33 17.36 -61.41
C MET A 1 -9.24 17.09 -60.38
N ASN A 2 -9.59 17.22 -59.09
CA ASN A 2 -9.03 16.60 -57.86
C ASN A 2 -7.55 16.14 -57.83
N LYS A 3 -6.73 16.37 -56.79
CA LYS A 3 -6.92 16.84 -55.40
C LYS A 3 -5.52 17.07 -54.81
N PHE A 4 -5.39 18.13 -54.01
CA PHE A 4 -4.64 18.26 -52.75
C PHE A 4 -3.58 17.21 -52.39
N LEU A 5 -2.34 17.66 -52.17
CA LEU A 5 -1.49 17.16 -51.07
C LEU A 5 -0.77 18.36 -50.44
N ARG A 6 -1.23 18.74 -49.24
CA ARG A 6 -0.56 19.73 -48.37
C ARG A 6 0.55 19.00 -47.61
N SER A 7 1.79 19.43 -47.76
CA SER A 7 2.86 19.06 -46.83
C SER A 7 2.61 19.77 -45.50
N LEU A 8 2.13 19.04 -44.51
CA LEU A 8 2.08 19.47 -43.12
C LEU A 8 3.44 19.14 -42.49
N ILE A 9 4.32 20.13 -42.38
CA ILE A 9 5.47 20.05 -41.49
C ILE A 9 4.91 20.15 -40.07
N LEU A 10 4.89 19.02 -39.37
CA LEU A 10 4.56 18.96 -37.95
C LEU A 10 5.75 19.55 -37.19
N MET A 11 5.74 20.87 -36.96
CA MET A 11 6.64 21.50 -36.01
C MET A 11 6.14 21.11 -34.63
N VAL A 12 6.76 20.10 -34.02
CA VAL A 12 6.55 19.76 -32.61
C VAL A 12 7.12 20.91 -31.80
N LEU A 13 6.27 21.89 -31.49
CA LEU A 13 6.53 22.86 -30.44
C LEU A 13 6.47 22.07 -29.13
N GLY A 14 7.64 21.71 -28.61
CA GLY A 14 7.77 21.28 -27.23
C GLY A 14 7.31 22.43 -26.35
N PHE A 15 6.08 22.36 -25.86
CA PHE A 15 5.66 23.14 -24.71
C PHE A 15 6.43 22.57 -23.52
N GLY A 16 7.62 23.10 -23.26
CA GLY A 16 8.21 22.97 -21.94
C GLY A 16 7.21 23.54 -20.94
N GLN A 17 6.72 22.70 -20.03
CA GLN A 17 5.99 23.18 -18.87
C GLN A 17 6.93 24.11 -18.10
N ILE A 18 6.66 25.40 -18.17
CA ILE A 18 7.28 26.35 -17.25
C ILE A 18 6.61 26.07 -15.91
N ALA A 19 7.32 25.39 -15.02
CA ALA A 19 6.91 25.27 -13.62
C ALA A 19 6.90 26.68 -13.02
N MET A 20 5.70 27.23 -12.81
CA MET A 20 5.53 28.45 -12.02
C MET A 20 5.79 28.10 -10.56
N ALA A 21 6.52 28.96 -9.84
CA ALA A 21 6.68 28.80 -8.39
C ALA A 21 5.29 28.79 -7.71
N GLN A 22 5.03 27.80 -6.86
CA GLN A 22 3.77 27.73 -6.11
C GLN A 22 3.67 28.92 -5.15
N SER A 23 2.47 29.49 -5.03
CA SER A 23 2.22 30.52 -4.00
C SER A 23 1.94 29.85 -2.67
N VAL A 24 2.48 30.40 -1.58
CA VAL A 24 2.14 29.93 -0.22
C VAL A 24 0.92 30.70 0.28
N ILE A 25 -0.13 29.98 0.66
CA ILE A 25 -1.35 30.52 1.27
C ILE A 25 -1.36 30.07 2.72
N THR A 26 -1.22 31.01 3.66
CA THR A 26 -1.35 30.71 5.09
C THR A 26 -2.82 30.59 5.47
N ILE A 27 -3.18 29.50 6.16
CA ILE A 27 -4.52 29.22 6.68
C ILE A 27 -4.47 29.21 8.20
N LYS A 28 -5.41 29.90 8.83
CA LYS A 28 -5.52 30.08 10.29
C LYS A 28 -6.91 29.67 10.78
N ASP A 29 -7.06 29.58 12.10
CA ASP A 29 -8.39 29.51 12.70
C ASP A 29 -9.26 30.70 12.24
N GLY A 30 -10.51 30.42 11.91
CA GLY A 30 -11.47 31.38 11.35
C GLY A 30 -11.48 31.52 9.83
N ASP A 31 -10.51 30.95 9.10
CA ASP A 31 -10.48 30.99 7.63
C ASP A 31 -11.43 29.94 7.00
N LEU A 32 -11.63 28.80 7.67
CA LEU A 32 -12.46 27.68 7.21
C LEU A 32 -13.82 27.62 7.95
N GLN A 33 -14.70 28.53 7.59
CA GLN A 33 -15.98 28.81 8.25
C GLN A 33 -17.10 27.82 7.89
N ALA A 34 -18.13 27.79 8.77
CA ALA A 34 -19.28 26.91 8.63
C ALA A 34 -20.06 27.14 7.32
N ASN A 35 -20.60 26.06 6.76
CA ASN A 35 -21.43 26.05 5.55
C ASN A 35 -20.79 26.69 4.29
N GLN A 36 -19.46 26.85 4.26
CA GLN A 36 -18.73 27.34 3.09
C GLN A 36 -18.08 26.18 2.31
N THR A 37 -17.72 26.44 1.05
CA THR A 37 -16.94 25.50 0.25
C THR A 37 -15.62 26.14 -0.15
N TYR A 38 -14.52 25.45 0.16
CA TYR A 38 -13.15 25.86 -0.12
C TYR A 38 -12.56 24.95 -1.19
N ASN A 39 -11.84 25.53 -2.15
CA ASN A 39 -11.14 24.78 -3.19
C ASN A 39 -9.65 25.05 -3.06
N TRP A 40 -8.90 24.03 -2.69
CA TRP A 40 -7.44 24.06 -2.61
C TRP A 40 -6.84 23.46 -3.87
N THR A 41 -5.92 24.19 -4.50
CA THR A 41 -5.45 23.91 -5.84
C THR A 41 -3.95 23.62 -5.89
N SER A 42 -3.54 22.77 -6.82
CA SER A 42 -2.15 22.25 -6.90
C SER A 42 -1.08 23.28 -7.29
N ASN A 43 -1.48 24.49 -7.68
CA ASN A 43 -0.58 25.62 -7.93
C ASN A 43 -0.23 26.41 -6.65
N ASN A 44 -0.77 26.04 -5.50
CA ASN A 44 -0.46 26.64 -4.21
C ASN A 44 0.09 25.58 -3.24
N VAL A 45 0.85 26.07 -2.25
CA VAL A 45 1.11 25.35 -1.00
C VAL A 45 0.24 25.98 0.07
N TYR A 46 -0.51 25.17 0.83
CA TYR A 46 -1.35 25.65 1.93
C TYR A 46 -0.61 25.44 3.24
N LEU A 47 -0.29 26.51 3.96
CA LEU A 47 0.46 26.47 5.22
C LEU A 47 -0.50 26.70 6.40
N LEU A 48 -0.78 25.66 7.16
CA LEU A 48 -1.56 25.70 8.39
C LEU A 48 -0.74 26.38 9.48
N ASP A 49 -1.30 27.41 10.12
CA ASP A 49 -0.65 28.20 11.16
C ASP A 49 -1.48 28.07 12.45
N GLY A 50 -1.19 27.01 13.22
CA GLY A 50 -1.96 26.59 14.40
C GLY A 50 -3.01 25.53 14.12
N PHE A 51 -3.93 25.31 15.05
CA PHE A 51 -5.07 24.44 14.85
C PHE A 51 -6.09 25.09 13.90
N VAL A 52 -6.29 24.47 12.74
CA VAL A 52 -7.20 24.96 11.69
C VAL A 52 -8.43 24.07 11.64
N TYR A 53 -9.59 24.65 11.96
CA TYR A 53 -10.86 23.93 12.00
C TYR A 53 -11.68 24.22 10.75
N LEU A 54 -12.04 23.19 9.98
CA LEU A 54 -13.15 23.30 9.03
C LEU A 54 -14.46 23.11 9.79
N GLU A 55 -15.19 24.20 9.98
CA GLU A 55 -16.42 24.20 10.76
C GLU A 55 -17.59 23.48 10.08
N THR A 56 -18.57 23.09 10.89
CA THR A 56 -19.74 22.28 10.52
C THR A 56 -20.46 22.77 9.25
N GLY A 57 -20.87 21.82 8.40
CA GLY A 57 -21.45 22.08 7.07
C GLY A 57 -20.44 22.59 6.03
N GLY A 58 -19.20 22.88 6.44
CA GLY A 58 -18.11 23.26 5.55
C GLY A 58 -17.66 22.11 4.65
N LYS A 59 -17.16 22.44 3.46
CA LYS A 59 -16.58 21.48 2.50
C LYS A 59 -15.21 21.95 2.06
N LEU A 60 -14.20 21.10 2.19
CA LEU A 60 -12.86 21.34 1.67
C LEU A 60 -12.61 20.40 0.50
N ILE A 61 -12.45 20.95 -0.70
CA ILE A 61 -12.14 20.21 -1.92
C ILE A 61 -10.67 20.46 -2.25
N ILE A 62 -9.87 19.40 -2.34
CA ILE A 62 -8.42 19.50 -2.57
C ILE A 62 -8.08 18.83 -3.91
N GLU A 63 -7.49 19.58 -4.82
CA GLU A 63 -7.06 19.05 -6.12
C GLU A 63 -5.90 18.04 -5.99
N PRO A 64 -5.83 17.02 -6.86
CA PRO A 64 -4.68 16.11 -6.92
C PRO A 64 -3.34 16.84 -7.04
N GLY A 65 -2.32 16.43 -6.30
CA GLY A 65 -0.99 17.06 -6.33
C GLY A 65 -0.86 18.32 -5.48
N THR A 66 -1.88 18.67 -4.69
CA THR A 66 -1.79 19.79 -3.74
C THR A 66 -0.90 19.42 -2.54
N VAL A 67 -0.12 20.38 -2.07
CA VAL A 67 0.73 20.25 -0.89
C VAL A 67 0.18 21.12 0.24
N ILE A 68 0.02 20.51 1.41
CA ILE A 68 -0.42 21.14 2.65
C ILE A 68 0.71 20.96 3.67
N LYS A 69 1.05 22.03 4.38
CA LYS A 69 2.13 22.04 5.35
C LYS A 69 1.66 22.54 6.71
N GLY A 70 2.10 21.93 7.80
CA GLY A 70 1.98 22.48 9.14
C GLY A 70 3.16 23.38 9.49
N LYS A 71 2.89 24.60 9.96
CA LYS A 71 3.91 25.55 10.40
C LYS A 71 4.63 25.04 11.64
N THR A 72 5.97 25.09 11.65
CA THR A 72 6.79 24.55 12.75
C THR A 72 6.56 25.32 14.05
N VAL A 73 6.30 26.63 13.96
CA VAL A 73 5.97 27.47 15.11
C VAL A 73 4.71 28.27 14.79
N PRO A 74 3.53 27.83 15.26
CA PRO A 74 2.28 28.56 15.11
C PRO A 74 2.35 29.98 15.69
N THR A 75 1.69 30.93 15.03
CA THR A 75 1.54 32.32 15.47
C THR A 75 0.31 32.53 16.35
N THR A 76 -0.56 31.52 16.42
CA THR A 76 -1.78 31.48 17.25
C THR A 76 -1.48 31.23 18.72
N GLY A 77 -0.29 30.71 19.04
CA GLY A 77 0.07 30.24 20.38
C GLY A 77 -0.30 28.78 20.63
N ASP A 78 -0.83 28.08 19.63
CA ASP A 78 -1.01 26.63 19.68
C ASP A 78 0.35 25.92 19.75
N LEU A 79 0.35 24.73 20.35
CA LEU A 79 1.55 23.91 20.52
C LEU A 79 1.97 23.21 19.22
N SER A 80 1.06 23.09 18.24
CA SER A 80 1.33 22.52 16.92
C SER A 80 0.38 23.09 15.86
N SER A 81 0.61 22.73 14.59
CA SER A 81 -0.31 23.01 13.49
C SER A 81 -0.99 21.73 13.01
N SER A 82 -2.32 21.72 12.94
CA SER A 82 -3.12 20.56 12.48
C SER A 82 -4.31 21.01 11.66
N LEU A 83 -4.79 20.12 10.79
CA LEU A 83 -6.07 20.30 10.09
C LEU A 83 -7.14 19.45 10.77
N ILE A 84 -8.19 20.09 11.28
CA ILE A 84 -9.31 19.44 11.97
C ILE A 84 -10.58 19.61 11.13
N ILE A 85 -11.13 18.50 10.64
CA ILE A 85 -12.42 18.45 9.97
C ILE A 85 -13.47 18.14 11.04
N THR A 86 -14.21 19.19 11.46
CA THR A 86 -15.15 19.08 12.58
C THR A 86 -16.40 18.29 12.20
N ARG A 87 -17.14 17.80 13.21
CA ARG A 87 -18.36 17.02 13.00
C ARG A 87 -19.37 17.74 12.10
N GLY A 88 -19.76 17.06 11.01
CA GLY A 88 -20.69 17.56 10.00
C GLY A 88 -20.03 18.41 8.89
N ALA A 89 -18.70 18.63 8.95
CA ALA A 89 -17.92 19.11 7.81
C ALA A 89 -17.44 17.94 6.94
N GLN A 90 -16.98 18.24 5.72
CA GLN A 90 -16.51 17.23 4.78
C GLN A 90 -15.20 17.64 4.09
N ILE A 91 -14.29 16.68 3.94
CA ILE A 91 -13.05 16.83 3.16
C ILE A 91 -13.10 15.93 1.93
N PHE A 92 -12.76 16.46 0.76
CA PHE A 92 -12.66 15.73 -0.50
C PHE A 92 -11.23 15.87 -1.02
N ALA A 93 -10.34 15.01 -0.52
CA ALA A 93 -8.95 14.90 -0.92
C ALA A 93 -8.78 13.69 -1.84
N GLU A 94 -9.09 13.88 -3.12
CA GLU A 94 -9.05 12.85 -4.14
C GLU A 94 -7.80 12.99 -5.02
N GLY A 95 -6.65 12.62 -4.47
CA GLY A 95 -5.40 12.48 -5.22
C GLY A 95 -5.45 11.37 -6.26
N THR A 96 -4.33 11.18 -6.96
CA THR A 96 -4.13 10.05 -7.87
C THR A 96 -2.76 9.42 -7.64
N ALA A 97 -2.55 8.19 -8.09
CA ALA A 97 -1.24 7.54 -7.98
C ALA A 97 -0.07 8.35 -8.59
N THR A 98 -0.33 9.22 -9.56
CA THR A 98 0.71 10.07 -10.18
C THR A 98 0.75 11.50 -9.64
N ARG A 99 -0.26 11.88 -8.84
CA ARG A 99 -0.43 13.20 -8.23
C ARG A 99 -1.09 13.03 -6.86
N PRO A 100 -0.40 12.43 -5.88
CA PRO A 100 -0.93 12.30 -4.53
C PRO A 100 -1.11 13.68 -3.89
N ILE A 101 -1.99 13.78 -2.89
CA ILE A 101 -2.06 14.95 -2.02
C ILE A 101 -1.12 14.71 -0.84
N ILE A 102 -0.27 15.68 -0.53
CA ILE A 102 0.76 15.53 0.51
C ILE A 102 0.47 16.51 1.65
N PHE A 103 0.37 15.98 2.87
CA PHE A 103 0.38 16.71 4.12
C PHE A 103 1.70 16.46 4.85
N THR A 104 2.43 17.51 5.22
CA THR A 104 3.77 17.40 5.83
C THR A 104 4.14 18.61 6.69
N GLY A 105 5.35 18.67 7.24
CA GLY A 105 5.87 19.82 7.97
C GLY A 105 6.35 20.97 7.07
N GLU A 106 6.41 22.18 7.60
CA GLU A 106 6.87 23.40 6.91
C GLU A 106 8.23 23.20 6.22
N LEU A 107 9.13 22.51 6.90
CA LEU A 107 10.53 22.33 6.51
C LEU A 107 10.77 21.28 5.42
N ASP A 108 9.75 20.51 5.02
CA ASP A 108 9.88 19.43 4.03
C ASP A 108 10.05 19.98 2.60
N ASP A 109 11.26 19.92 2.05
CA ASP A 109 11.57 20.24 0.67
C ASP A 109 11.31 19.04 -0.25
N LEU A 110 10.07 18.95 -0.72
CA LEU A 110 9.60 17.91 -1.66
C LEU A 110 10.34 17.87 -3.01
N SER A 111 11.28 18.78 -3.29
CA SER A 111 12.17 18.69 -4.46
C SER A 111 13.35 17.74 -4.26
N THR A 112 13.58 17.30 -3.02
CA THR A 112 14.59 16.32 -2.62
C THR A 112 13.96 15.22 -1.77
N THR A 113 14.73 14.19 -1.43
CA THR A 113 14.30 13.04 -0.62
C THR A 113 15.27 12.74 0.52
N THR A 114 16.15 13.71 0.84
CA THR A 114 17.27 13.53 1.77
C THR A 114 17.37 14.63 2.81
N ASP A 115 16.45 15.59 2.77
CA ASP A 115 16.36 16.72 3.70
C ASP A 115 15.64 16.33 4.99
N ILE A 116 14.60 15.48 4.89
CA ILE A 116 13.87 14.89 6.02
C ILE A 116 13.92 13.37 5.91
N LEU A 117 14.29 12.71 7.01
CA LEU A 117 14.47 11.27 7.11
C LEU A 117 13.32 10.62 7.90
N ALA A 118 13.27 9.29 7.91
CA ALA A 118 12.29 8.53 8.69
C ALA A 118 12.38 8.77 10.22
N SER A 119 13.51 9.29 10.71
CA SER A 119 13.68 9.67 12.12
C SER A 119 13.16 11.07 12.46
N ASP A 120 12.82 11.89 11.46
CA ASP A 120 12.35 13.25 11.66
C ASP A 120 10.82 13.23 11.74
N ASN A 121 10.29 13.32 12.96
CA ASN A 121 8.86 13.35 13.29
C ASN A 121 8.54 14.61 14.12
N GLN A 122 7.30 14.80 14.56
CA GLN A 122 6.85 15.98 15.33
C GLN A 122 6.98 17.32 14.59
N LEU A 123 6.95 17.30 13.25
CA LEU A 123 7.10 18.53 12.47
C LEU A 123 5.78 19.29 12.33
N TRP A 124 4.66 18.62 12.60
CA TRP A 124 3.31 19.15 12.68
C TRP A 124 2.38 18.11 13.35
N GLY A 125 1.10 18.43 13.50
CA GLY A 125 0.18 17.67 14.34
C GLY A 125 -0.73 16.66 13.63
N GLY A 126 -0.70 16.55 12.31
CA GLY A 126 -1.50 15.56 11.59
C GLY A 126 -2.91 16.02 11.16
N LEU A 127 -3.67 15.07 10.64
CA LEU A 127 -5.02 15.25 10.08
C LEU A 127 -6.05 14.59 10.99
N ILE A 128 -6.99 15.39 11.51
CA ILE A 128 -8.05 14.91 12.40
C ILE A 128 -9.40 15.05 11.69
N ILE A 129 -10.16 13.97 11.62
CA ILE A 129 -11.51 13.94 11.03
C ILE A 129 -12.51 13.45 12.06
N LEU A 130 -13.48 14.29 12.37
CA LEU A 130 -14.49 14.03 13.39
C LEU A 130 -15.85 13.80 12.72
N GLY A 131 -16.44 12.66 12.99
CA GLY A 131 -17.72 12.21 12.46
C GLY A 131 -18.82 12.12 13.53
N SER A 132 -19.97 11.63 13.10
CA SER A 132 -21.18 11.47 13.92
C SER A 132 -21.67 10.04 14.06
N ALA A 133 -20.81 9.05 13.75
CA ALA A 133 -21.10 7.63 13.90
C ALA A 133 -20.97 7.15 15.35
N PRO A 134 -21.57 6.01 15.71
CA PRO A 134 -21.51 5.46 17.07
C PRO A 134 -20.09 5.16 17.53
N ILE A 135 -19.80 5.44 18.80
CA ILE A 135 -18.54 5.17 19.49
C ILE A 135 -18.82 4.43 20.81
N GLY A 136 -17.78 3.83 21.39
CA GLY A 136 -17.78 3.05 22.62
C GLY A 136 -17.67 3.84 23.91
N GLU A 137 -18.22 5.05 23.94
CA GLU A 137 -18.14 6.00 25.06
C GLU A 137 -19.49 6.29 25.73
N ASP A 138 -19.47 6.71 27.00
CA ASP A 138 -20.70 7.10 27.71
C ASP A 138 -21.35 8.32 27.02
N GLY A 139 -22.68 8.29 26.92
CA GLY A 139 -23.43 9.29 26.16
C GLY A 139 -23.26 9.25 24.64
N GLY A 140 -22.36 8.42 24.10
CA GLY A 140 -22.16 8.19 22.66
C GLY A 140 -21.45 9.33 21.92
N THR A 141 -20.78 10.23 22.64
CA THR A 141 -19.96 11.33 22.10
C THR A 141 -18.82 11.63 23.06
N ASP A 142 -17.64 11.97 22.52
CA ASP A 142 -16.51 12.44 23.31
C ASP A 142 -15.78 13.61 22.62
N VAL A 143 -14.74 14.15 23.26
CA VAL A 143 -13.83 15.19 22.76
C VAL A 143 -12.51 14.55 22.36
N ILE A 144 -12.01 14.86 21.16
CA ILE A 144 -10.75 14.26 20.71
C ILE A 144 -9.58 14.71 21.61
N GLU A 145 -8.65 13.81 21.86
CA GLU A 145 -7.46 14.10 22.67
C GLU A 145 -6.48 15.04 21.96
N GLY A 146 -5.43 15.44 22.67
CA GLY A 146 -4.42 16.38 22.20
C GLY A 146 -4.86 17.84 22.22
N ILE A 147 -6.13 18.13 21.96
CA ILE A 147 -6.68 19.49 21.90
C ILE A 147 -7.37 19.82 23.24
N PRO A 148 -7.26 21.07 23.77
CA PRO A 148 -7.91 21.44 25.02
C PRO A 148 -9.42 21.11 25.02
N SER A 149 -9.86 20.28 25.97
CA SER A 149 -11.26 19.80 26.08
C SER A 149 -12.32 20.91 26.22
N SER A 150 -11.91 22.15 26.48
CA SER A 150 -12.78 23.34 26.42
C SER A 150 -13.16 23.78 25.00
N GLU A 151 -12.50 23.27 23.96
CA GLU A 151 -12.80 23.56 22.57
C GLU A 151 -14.07 22.79 22.13
N PRO A 152 -15.19 23.46 21.81
CA PRO A 152 -16.42 22.76 21.45
C PRO A 152 -16.40 22.09 20.07
N ARG A 153 -15.47 22.47 19.18
CA ARG A 153 -15.40 21.97 17.80
C ARG A 153 -14.78 20.57 17.67
N ILE A 154 -14.15 20.06 18.73
CA ILE A 154 -13.47 18.76 18.77
C ILE A 154 -14.35 17.60 19.23
N VAL A 155 -15.66 17.82 19.38
CA VAL A 155 -16.61 16.76 19.73
C VAL A 155 -16.86 15.84 18.54
N TYR A 156 -16.76 14.53 18.76
CA TYR A 156 -17.07 13.47 17.80
C TYR A 156 -18.10 12.48 18.36
N GLY A 157 -18.42 11.45 17.58
CA GLY A 157 -19.41 10.44 17.94
C GLY A 157 -20.85 10.90 17.70
N GLY A 158 -21.78 9.95 17.78
CA GLY A 158 -23.20 10.17 17.61
C GLY A 158 -23.96 8.88 17.30
N THR A 159 -25.03 8.97 16.52
CA THR A 159 -25.91 7.82 16.20
C THR A 159 -25.96 7.50 14.70
N ASN A 160 -25.25 8.26 13.87
CA ASN A 160 -25.33 8.14 12.43
C ASN A 160 -24.23 7.22 11.88
N ALA A 161 -24.47 5.91 11.90
CA ALA A 161 -23.53 4.94 11.32
C ALA A 161 -23.22 5.17 9.83
N ASN A 162 -24.04 5.94 9.11
CA ASN A 162 -23.83 6.29 7.69
C ASN A 162 -23.31 7.73 7.52
N ASP A 163 -22.76 8.33 8.58
CA ASP A 163 -22.09 9.62 8.49
C ASP A 163 -21.04 9.62 7.38
N ASN A 164 -20.88 10.77 6.74
CA ASN A 164 -19.99 10.92 5.58
C ASN A 164 -19.15 12.18 5.76
N SER A 165 -17.91 11.99 6.19
CA SER A 165 -16.89 13.03 6.36
C SER A 165 -16.13 13.32 5.06
N GLY A 166 -16.48 12.64 3.96
CA GLY A 166 -15.96 12.86 2.62
C GLY A 166 -15.06 11.74 2.09
N ILE A 167 -13.96 12.09 1.46
CA ILE A 167 -13.06 11.17 0.74
C ILE A 167 -11.60 11.52 1.03
N LEU A 168 -10.82 10.52 1.42
CA LEU A 168 -9.36 10.50 1.33
C LEU A 168 -8.95 9.44 0.30
N ARG A 169 -8.31 9.86 -0.80
CA ARG A 169 -7.73 8.93 -1.77
C ARG A 169 -6.38 9.38 -2.31
N TYR A 170 -5.39 8.49 -2.33
CA TYR A 170 -3.99 8.81 -2.64
C TYR A 170 -3.50 10.03 -1.84
N VAL A 171 -3.65 9.91 -0.52
CA VAL A 171 -3.26 10.94 0.45
C VAL A 171 -2.06 10.45 1.25
N SER A 172 -1.05 11.30 1.34
CA SER A 172 0.20 11.03 2.04
C SER A 172 0.35 11.99 3.21
N VAL A 173 0.37 11.47 4.43
CA VAL A 173 0.60 12.24 5.66
C VAL A 173 1.98 11.88 6.20
N ARG A 174 2.86 12.87 6.35
CA ARG A 174 4.28 12.62 6.66
C ARG A 174 4.75 13.43 7.85
N HIS A 175 5.66 12.88 8.64
CA HIS A 175 6.43 13.59 9.66
C HIS A 175 5.57 14.28 10.73
N GLY A 176 4.38 13.72 10.99
CA GLY A 176 3.41 14.23 11.96
C GLY A 176 3.72 13.78 13.40
N GLY A 177 2.69 13.83 14.24
CA GLY A 177 2.77 13.29 15.59
C GLY A 177 3.32 14.33 16.55
N SER A 178 2.51 15.16 17.19
CA SER A 178 3.01 16.22 18.09
C SER A 178 2.74 15.91 19.54
N VAL A 179 3.75 16.02 20.40
CA VAL A 179 3.61 15.90 21.86
C VAL A 179 3.09 17.22 22.44
N LEU A 180 1.87 17.22 22.95
CA LEU A 180 1.18 18.41 23.47
C LEU A 180 1.14 18.44 25.01
N GLY A 181 1.44 17.31 25.65
CA GLY A 181 1.55 17.15 27.10
C GLY A 181 2.33 15.88 27.45
N ALA A 182 2.29 15.46 28.71
CA ALA A 182 2.70 14.09 29.05
C ALA A 182 1.49 13.18 28.80
N ASP A 183 1.68 12.12 28.02
CA ASP A 183 0.63 11.18 27.61
C ASP A 183 -0.57 11.93 26.97
N ASN A 184 -0.26 12.88 26.08
CA ASN A 184 -1.22 13.69 25.33
C ASN A 184 -0.58 14.16 24.02
N GLU A 185 -0.81 13.38 22.97
CA GLU A 185 -0.24 13.50 21.65
C GLU A 185 -1.37 13.73 20.62
N ILE A 186 -1.01 13.95 19.34
CA ILE A 186 -1.96 13.93 18.22
C ILE A 186 -1.32 13.16 17.07
N ASN A 187 -2.12 12.35 16.39
CA ASN A 187 -1.64 11.26 15.53
C ASN A 187 -1.51 11.64 14.04
N GLY A 188 -1.06 10.70 13.22
CA GLY A 188 -0.90 10.96 11.78
C GLY A 188 -2.23 11.24 11.11
N ILE A 189 -3.11 10.24 11.10
CA ILE A 189 -4.51 10.38 10.70
C ILE A 189 -5.38 9.89 11.86
N THR A 190 -6.16 10.80 12.45
CA THR A 190 -7.12 10.49 13.51
C THR A 190 -8.54 10.50 12.96
N LEU A 191 -9.30 9.44 13.23
CA LEU A 191 -10.67 9.25 12.75
C LEU A 191 -11.64 9.06 13.94
N GLY A 192 -12.11 10.15 14.52
CA GLY A 192 -13.07 10.10 15.64
C GLY A 192 -14.51 9.92 15.14
N GLY A 193 -15.14 8.78 15.41
CA GLY A 193 -16.56 8.54 15.12
C GLY A 193 -16.93 8.68 13.63
N VAL A 194 -16.02 8.34 12.71
CA VAL A 194 -16.23 8.47 11.26
C VAL A 194 -17.16 7.36 10.74
N GLY A 195 -18.16 7.72 9.93
CA GLY A 195 -19.17 6.78 9.42
C GLY A 195 -18.79 6.06 8.13
N ARG A 196 -19.48 4.94 7.85
CA ARG A 196 -19.29 4.11 6.63
C ARG A 196 -19.69 4.79 5.32
N GLY A 197 -20.24 6.00 5.37
CA GLY A 197 -20.48 6.84 4.20
C GLY A 197 -19.20 7.52 3.70
N THR A 198 -18.14 7.56 4.51
CA THR A 198 -16.82 8.12 4.19
C THR A 198 -16.00 7.11 3.40
N THR A 199 -15.22 7.58 2.42
CA THR A 199 -14.28 6.73 1.67
C THR A 199 -12.85 7.03 2.10
N ILE A 200 -12.11 6.02 2.53
CA ILE A 200 -10.67 6.10 2.81
C ILE A 200 -10.00 4.98 2.03
N ASP A 201 -9.23 5.35 1.01
CA ASP A 201 -8.64 4.40 0.07
C ASP A 201 -7.26 4.86 -0.41
N TYR A 202 -6.20 4.06 -0.36
CA TYR A 202 -4.83 4.51 -0.69
C TYR A 202 -4.40 5.71 0.16
N VAL A 203 -4.27 5.49 1.46
CA VAL A 203 -3.73 6.47 2.40
C VAL A 203 -2.44 5.98 3.01
N GLU A 204 -1.52 6.89 3.31
CA GLU A 204 -0.32 6.54 4.05
C GLU A 204 -0.03 7.49 5.20
N VAL A 205 0.65 6.95 6.20
CA VAL A 205 1.33 7.70 7.24
C VAL A 205 2.80 7.29 7.31
N PHE A 206 3.69 8.27 7.20
CA PHE A 206 5.14 8.07 7.20
C PHE A 206 5.78 8.88 8.32
N ALA A 207 6.58 8.22 9.17
CA ALA A 207 7.37 8.86 10.22
C ALA A 207 6.53 9.73 11.18
N ASN A 208 5.41 9.20 11.68
CA ASN A 208 4.66 9.84 12.76
C ASN A 208 5.38 9.61 14.10
N LYS A 209 5.30 10.56 15.03
CA LYS A 209 5.91 10.37 16.36
C LYS A 209 5.19 9.33 17.20
N ASP A 210 3.88 9.31 17.05
CA ASP A 210 2.95 8.50 17.82
C ASP A 210 2.25 7.57 16.83
N ASP A 211 0.95 7.39 16.90
CA ASP A 211 0.25 6.44 16.04
C ASP A 211 0.20 6.85 14.57
N GLY A 212 0.21 5.84 13.71
CA GLY A 212 0.01 6.02 12.27
C GLY A 212 -1.41 6.50 11.97
N ILE A 213 -2.33 5.54 11.98
CA ILE A 213 -3.76 5.79 11.80
C ILE A 213 -4.49 5.28 13.03
N GLU A 214 -5.22 6.17 13.67
CA GLU A 214 -5.93 5.90 14.92
C GLU A 214 -7.43 6.18 14.72
N VAL A 215 -8.26 5.27 15.20
CA VAL A 215 -9.70 5.27 14.96
C VAL A 215 -10.45 5.15 16.27
N PHE A 216 -10.96 6.27 16.77
CA PHE A 216 -11.86 6.29 17.93
C PHE A 216 -13.29 5.95 17.50
N GLY A 217 -13.63 4.66 17.57
CA GLY A 217 -14.95 4.14 17.27
C GLY A 217 -15.41 4.42 15.84
N GLY A 218 -16.72 4.58 15.66
CA GLY A 218 -17.30 4.78 14.33
C GLY A 218 -17.43 3.49 13.53
N THR A 219 -17.63 3.64 12.23
CA THR A 219 -17.98 2.53 11.33
C THR A 219 -17.33 2.62 9.95
N VAL A 220 -16.34 3.51 9.81
CA VAL A 220 -15.63 3.74 8.56
C VAL A 220 -14.96 2.46 8.08
N ASN A 221 -15.00 2.23 6.76
CA ASN A 221 -14.21 1.17 6.13
C ASN A 221 -13.00 1.80 5.44
N ILE A 222 -11.87 1.10 5.47
CA ILE A 222 -10.62 1.58 4.85
C ILE A 222 -10.09 0.50 3.90
N THR A 223 -9.66 0.88 2.70
CA THR A 223 -8.95 -0.01 1.77
C THR A 223 -7.57 0.55 1.43
N HIS A 224 -6.53 -0.28 1.34
CA HIS A 224 -5.16 0.16 1.05
C HIS A 224 -4.66 1.27 2.00
N ALA A 225 -4.19 0.88 3.18
CA ALA A 225 -3.53 1.82 4.10
C ALA A 225 -2.11 1.36 4.40
N LEU A 226 -1.18 2.30 4.35
CA LEU A 226 0.24 2.07 4.54
C LEU A 226 0.74 2.90 5.73
N VAL A 227 1.33 2.25 6.73
CA VAL A 227 1.97 2.95 7.85
C VAL A 227 3.43 2.53 7.96
N SER A 228 4.34 3.50 8.08
CA SER A 228 5.76 3.21 8.13
C SER A 228 6.51 4.11 9.11
N PHE A 229 7.38 3.48 9.89
CA PHE A 229 8.33 4.16 10.78
C PHE A 229 7.67 5.10 11.79
N VAL A 230 6.48 4.73 12.28
CA VAL A 230 5.82 5.46 13.36
C VAL A 230 6.43 5.10 14.71
N GLY A 231 6.29 6.00 15.69
CA GLY A 231 6.95 5.84 16.99
C GLY A 231 6.13 5.10 18.04
N ASP A 232 4.83 4.87 17.79
CA ASP A 232 3.97 4.03 18.63
C ASP A 232 3.21 3.00 17.77
N ASP A 233 1.88 2.96 17.76
CA ASP A 233 1.10 1.95 17.05
C ASP A 233 0.96 2.25 15.56
N SER A 234 1.13 1.23 14.73
CA SER A 234 0.94 1.44 13.29
C SER A 234 -0.52 1.73 12.96
N PHE A 235 -1.42 0.99 13.59
CA PHE A 235 -2.85 1.19 13.47
C PHE A 235 -3.47 0.99 14.85
N ASP A 236 -4.22 1.97 15.34
CA ASP A 236 -4.98 1.85 16.58
C ASP A 236 -6.48 1.97 16.28
N PHE A 237 -7.27 1.12 16.94
CA PHE A 237 -8.71 1.01 16.77
C PHE A 237 -9.38 0.98 18.14
N ASP A 238 -9.72 2.16 18.63
CA ASP A 238 -10.35 2.34 19.92
C ASP A 238 -11.87 2.37 19.86
N GLU A 239 -12.45 2.44 21.06
CA GLU A 239 -13.85 2.76 21.30
C GLU A 239 -14.82 1.95 20.44
N SER A 240 -14.53 0.67 20.28
CA SER A 240 -15.41 -0.30 19.64
C SER A 240 -15.74 0.06 18.19
N TRP A 241 -14.74 0.36 17.36
CA TRP A 241 -14.92 0.51 15.92
C TRP A 241 -15.69 -0.68 15.27
N ASP A 242 -16.71 -0.38 14.46
CA ASP A 242 -17.51 -1.37 13.70
C ASP A 242 -17.37 -1.17 12.19
N GLY A 243 -16.17 -1.44 11.67
CA GLY A 243 -15.89 -1.45 10.24
C GLY A 243 -15.07 -2.65 9.78
N TYR A 244 -14.69 -2.61 8.51
CA TYR A 244 -13.66 -3.48 7.96
C TYR A 244 -12.52 -2.69 7.33
N VAL A 245 -11.39 -3.36 7.25
CA VAL A 245 -10.18 -2.91 6.60
C VAL A 245 -9.71 -3.98 5.61
N GLN A 246 -9.19 -3.58 4.45
CA GLN A 246 -8.52 -4.50 3.53
C GLN A 246 -7.22 -3.93 2.95
N PHE A 247 -6.17 -4.76 2.88
CA PHE A 247 -4.84 -4.41 2.36
C PHE A 247 -4.07 -3.40 3.23
N LEU A 248 -3.88 -3.71 4.52
CA LEU A 248 -2.98 -2.94 5.39
C LEU A 248 -1.54 -3.36 5.19
N PHE A 249 -0.63 -2.40 5.06
CA PHE A 249 0.80 -2.66 5.17
C PHE A 249 1.39 -1.82 6.31
N SER A 250 2.09 -2.46 7.25
CA SER A 250 2.95 -1.74 8.19
C SER A 250 4.39 -2.25 8.19
N ILE A 251 5.32 -1.31 8.41
CA ILE A 251 6.71 -1.60 8.71
C ILE A 251 7.20 -0.68 9.84
N GLN A 252 7.48 -1.26 11.00
CA GLN A 252 8.00 -0.53 12.14
C GLN A 252 9.50 -0.20 11.96
N ASP A 253 9.94 0.92 12.55
CA ASP A 253 11.34 1.32 12.53
C ASP A 253 12.21 0.33 13.31
N GLY A 254 13.45 0.15 12.86
CA GLY A 254 14.45 -0.70 13.50
C GLY A 254 15.34 0.04 14.51
N ILE A 255 15.16 1.37 14.70
CA ILE A 255 16.00 2.21 15.57
C ILE A 255 15.22 2.73 16.77
N THR A 256 14.10 3.42 16.56
CA THR A 256 13.26 3.95 17.66
C THR A 256 12.23 2.95 18.16
N ASN A 257 12.07 1.83 17.44
CA ASN A 257 10.93 0.90 17.54
C ASN A 257 9.58 1.62 17.29
N GLY A 258 8.49 0.85 17.27
CA GLY A 258 7.12 1.36 17.50
C GLY A 258 6.61 0.76 18.81
N ASP A 259 5.32 0.42 18.90
CA ASP A 259 4.82 -0.53 19.92
C ASP A 259 4.14 -1.73 19.25
N ASN A 260 2.91 -1.60 18.78
CA ASN A 260 2.13 -2.65 18.14
C ASN A 260 1.98 -2.38 16.64
N ALA A 261 1.86 -3.45 15.86
CA ALA A 261 1.42 -3.31 14.46
C ALA A 261 -0.09 -2.99 14.41
N ILE A 262 -0.86 -3.49 15.38
CA ILE A 262 -2.27 -3.18 15.60
C ILE A 262 -2.50 -3.12 17.13
N GLU A 263 -3.03 -2.03 17.66
CA GLU A 263 -3.80 -2.03 18.92
C GLU A 263 -5.31 -2.00 18.59
N TYR A 264 -6.11 -2.54 19.50
CA TYR A 264 -7.55 -2.63 19.34
C TYR A 264 -8.23 -2.71 20.70
N ASP A 265 -9.11 -1.74 20.93
CA ASP A 265 -9.84 -1.61 22.18
C ASP A 265 -11.35 -1.80 22.02
N GLY A 266 -11.97 -2.17 23.13
CA GLY A 266 -13.41 -2.29 23.23
C GLY A 266 -14.02 -0.94 23.59
N SER A 267 -14.92 -0.95 24.57
CA SER A 267 -15.57 0.27 25.05
C SER A 267 -14.84 0.69 26.31
N GLU A 268 -14.50 1.97 26.43
CA GLU A 268 -13.74 2.54 27.56
C GLU A 268 -14.52 2.52 28.88
N GLU A 269 -15.82 2.22 28.84
CA GLU A 269 -16.70 2.34 29.99
C GLU A 269 -17.19 1.03 30.61
N ALA A 270 -17.44 1.10 31.92
CA ALA A 270 -17.67 -0.05 32.80
C ALA A 270 -18.91 -0.93 32.47
N ASN A 271 -19.72 -0.55 31.45
CA ASN A 271 -20.93 -1.28 30.99
C ASN A 271 -21.01 -1.53 29.46
N ARG A 272 -19.87 -1.55 28.75
CA ARG A 272 -19.59 -2.23 27.45
C ARG A 272 -20.72 -2.28 26.41
N GLN A 273 -21.04 -1.14 25.80
CA GLN A 273 -21.76 -1.07 24.52
C GLN A 273 -21.22 0.13 23.69
N PRO A 274 -21.26 0.05 22.35
CA PRO A 274 -21.60 -1.12 21.57
C PRO A 274 -20.48 -2.17 21.63
N LYS A 275 -20.84 -3.44 21.72
CA LYS A 275 -19.86 -4.52 21.53
C LYS A 275 -19.76 -4.82 20.05
N THR A 276 -18.68 -4.38 19.43
CA THR A 276 -18.46 -4.51 17.99
C THR A 276 -17.37 -5.53 17.70
N VAL A 277 -17.24 -5.89 16.42
CA VAL A 277 -16.16 -6.78 15.96
C VAL A 277 -15.51 -6.14 14.74
N GLY A 278 -14.31 -5.60 14.91
CA GLY A 278 -13.50 -5.12 13.79
C GLY A 278 -13.06 -6.25 12.89
N ARG A 279 -12.94 -6.00 11.58
CA ARG A 279 -12.52 -7.03 10.62
C ARG A 279 -11.36 -6.54 9.76
N ILE A 280 -10.24 -7.23 9.84
CA ILE A 280 -9.00 -6.91 9.13
C ILE A 280 -8.73 -8.02 8.12
N TYR A 281 -8.68 -7.66 6.85
CA TYR A 281 -8.42 -8.57 5.74
C TYR A 281 -7.10 -8.22 5.06
N ASN A 282 -6.30 -9.24 4.72
CA ASN A 282 -5.13 -9.09 3.86
C ASN A 282 -4.12 -8.06 4.40
N GLY A 283 -3.77 -8.11 5.68
CA GLY A 283 -2.70 -7.28 6.25
C GLY A 283 -1.31 -7.88 6.07
N THR A 284 -0.28 -7.08 5.80
CA THR A 284 1.14 -7.48 5.95
C THR A 284 1.76 -6.59 7.02
N PHE A 285 2.14 -7.17 8.14
CA PHE A 285 2.68 -6.48 9.31
C PHE A 285 4.12 -6.91 9.52
N ILE A 286 5.05 -5.97 9.36
CA ILE A 286 6.49 -6.17 9.55
C ILE A 286 6.91 -5.42 10.81
N GLY A 287 7.30 -6.15 11.86
CA GLY A 287 7.80 -5.53 13.09
C GLY A 287 9.18 -4.90 12.91
N SER A 288 9.90 -4.58 13.99
CA SER A 288 11.21 -3.91 13.91
C SER A 288 12.37 -4.81 13.45
N GLY A 289 12.18 -6.14 13.36
CA GLY A 289 13.16 -7.08 12.79
C GLY A 289 14.39 -7.40 13.66
N SER A 290 14.41 -6.93 14.91
CA SER A 290 15.42 -7.13 15.96
C SER A 290 16.64 -6.19 15.95
N VAL A 291 16.54 -5.10 16.72
CA VAL A 291 17.62 -4.53 17.55
C VAL A 291 16.98 -4.14 18.89
N ALA A 292 17.53 -4.60 20.01
CA ALA A 292 17.20 -4.23 21.40
C ALA A 292 15.91 -3.40 21.67
N GLY A 293 14.77 -4.08 21.76
CA GLY A 293 13.49 -3.56 22.26
C GLY A 293 12.44 -4.67 22.22
N THR A 294 11.69 -4.85 23.31
CA THR A 294 10.52 -5.75 23.33
C THR A 294 9.26 -5.07 22.81
N ASP A 295 9.35 -3.79 22.50
CA ASP A 295 8.25 -2.90 22.21
C ASP A 295 8.09 -2.91 20.68
N SER A 296 7.59 -4.04 20.18
CA SER A 296 7.34 -4.36 18.77
C SER A 296 6.53 -5.66 18.74
N ASP A 297 5.26 -5.53 19.10
CA ASP A 297 4.25 -6.58 19.13
C ASP A 297 3.42 -6.57 17.81
N GLY A 298 2.72 -7.66 17.55
CA GLY A 298 1.82 -7.78 16.41
C GLY A 298 0.48 -7.11 16.72
N LEU A 299 -0.41 -7.87 17.35
CA LEU A 299 -1.71 -7.41 17.83
C LEU A 299 -1.69 -7.29 19.35
N ARG A 300 -2.12 -6.13 19.85
CA ARG A 300 -2.65 -5.95 21.20
C ARG A 300 -4.17 -5.79 21.14
N LEU A 301 -4.90 -6.63 21.88
CA LEU A 301 -6.36 -6.64 21.91
C LEU A 301 -6.83 -6.62 23.36
N ARG A 302 -7.42 -5.51 23.82
CA ARG A 302 -7.77 -5.29 25.23
C ARG A 302 -9.17 -4.69 25.40
N LEU A 303 -9.53 -4.33 26.63
CA LEU A 303 -10.76 -3.60 27.00
C LEU A 303 -12.10 -4.16 26.46
N ASP A 304 -12.25 -5.49 26.34
CA ASP A 304 -13.43 -6.16 25.74
C ASP A 304 -13.56 -6.01 24.22
N GLY A 305 -12.51 -5.52 23.56
CA GLY A 305 -12.37 -5.50 22.13
C GLY A 305 -12.50 -6.89 21.50
N ALA A 306 -13.00 -6.93 20.28
CA ALA A 306 -12.95 -8.13 19.46
C ALA A 306 -12.63 -7.76 18.03
N ALA A 307 -11.74 -8.54 17.43
CA ALA A 307 -11.32 -8.34 16.07
C ALA A 307 -11.09 -9.68 15.37
N GLN A 308 -11.31 -9.68 14.06
CA GLN A 308 -11.01 -10.80 13.20
C GLN A 308 -9.90 -10.45 12.23
N PHE A 309 -8.89 -11.30 12.13
CA PHE A 309 -7.77 -11.16 11.20
C PHE A 309 -7.82 -12.30 10.18
N TRP A 310 -8.01 -11.92 8.92
CA TRP A 310 -8.19 -12.83 7.80
C TRP A 310 -7.06 -12.61 6.80
N ASN A 311 -6.35 -13.69 6.47
CA ASN A 311 -5.32 -13.69 5.43
C ASN A 311 -4.17 -12.71 5.69
N CYS A 312 -3.78 -12.46 6.93
CA CYS A 312 -2.68 -11.56 7.25
C CYS A 312 -1.33 -12.28 7.32
N ILE A 313 -0.24 -11.54 7.06
CA ILE A 313 1.14 -11.96 7.25
C ILE A 313 1.73 -11.16 8.41
N TRP A 314 2.31 -11.85 9.38
CA TRP A 314 3.03 -11.28 10.52
C TRP A 314 4.48 -11.76 10.45
N THR A 315 5.43 -10.84 10.36
CA THR A 315 6.84 -11.21 10.30
C THR A 315 7.73 -10.20 10.98
N GLN A 316 8.91 -10.63 11.44
CA GLN A 316 9.89 -9.75 12.05
C GLN A 316 9.37 -9.00 13.29
N ILE A 317 8.52 -9.64 14.09
CA ILE A 317 7.89 -9.10 15.32
C ILE A 317 8.68 -9.58 16.55
N PRO A 318 9.67 -8.83 17.08
CA PRO A 318 10.49 -9.30 18.20
C PRO A 318 9.70 -9.64 19.46
N GLY A 319 8.52 -9.03 19.64
CA GLY A 319 7.59 -9.31 20.71
C GLY A 319 6.63 -10.48 20.45
N ALA A 320 5.42 -10.38 20.97
CA ALA A 320 4.33 -11.31 20.75
C ALA A 320 3.54 -10.96 19.49
N VAL A 321 3.22 -11.95 18.64
CA VAL A 321 2.30 -11.73 17.50
C VAL A 321 0.89 -11.42 17.99
N PHE A 322 0.41 -12.11 19.03
CA PHE A 322 -0.91 -11.89 19.59
C PHE A 322 -0.83 -11.75 21.12
N ARG A 323 -1.24 -10.58 21.61
CA ARG A 323 -1.48 -10.27 23.00
C ARG A 323 -2.97 -9.96 23.15
N VAL A 324 -3.70 -10.86 23.81
CA VAL A 324 -5.15 -10.71 24.04
C VAL A 324 -5.40 -10.66 25.53
N GLU A 325 -5.92 -9.54 26.00
CA GLU A 325 -6.02 -9.20 27.42
C GLU A 325 -7.46 -9.28 27.94
N ASP A 326 -7.60 -9.24 29.26
CA ASP A 326 -8.87 -9.05 29.96
C ASP A 326 -10.05 -9.88 29.42
N THR A 327 -11.20 -9.24 29.22
CA THR A 327 -12.43 -9.87 28.72
C THR A 327 -12.42 -10.07 27.20
N SER A 328 -11.47 -9.48 26.48
CA SER A 328 -11.26 -9.77 25.05
C SER A 328 -10.92 -11.25 24.82
N ARG A 329 -10.30 -11.91 25.81
CA ARG A 329 -10.11 -13.38 25.80
C ARG A 329 -11.42 -14.15 25.83
N ASP A 330 -12.46 -13.64 26.48
CA ASP A 330 -13.77 -14.30 26.47
C ASP A 330 -14.41 -14.22 25.09
N ARG A 331 -14.27 -13.09 24.40
CA ARG A 331 -14.73 -12.91 23.01
C ARG A 331 -13.95 -13.76 22.01
N LEU A 332 -12.68 -14.05 22.30
CA LEU A 332 -11.90 -15.05 21.56
C LEU A 332 -12.41 -16.49 21.79
N ARG A 333 -12.79 -16.85 23.04
CA ARG A 333 -13.35 -18.17 23.36
C ARG A 333 -14.71 -18.41 22.71
N THR A 334 -15.55 -17.38 22.59
CA THR A 334 -16.86 -17.46 21.94
C THR A 334 -16.76 -17.48 20.41
N GLY A 335 -15.58 -17.15 19.86
CA GLY A 335 -15.33 -17.12 18.42
C GLY A 335 -15.73 -15.81 17.75
N GLU A 336 -16.04 -14.77 18.51
CA GLU A 336 -16.24 -13.41 17.98
C GLU A 336 -14.93 -12.87 17.41
N SER A 337 -13.85 -12.98 18.18
CA SER A 337 -12.49 -12.76 17.68
C SER A 337 -11.98 -14.01 16.96
N ALA A 338 -11.25 -13.83 15.86
CA ALA A 338 -10.89 -14.92 14.97
C ALA A 338 -9.60 -14.66 14.22
N PHE A 339 -8.75 -15.69 14.10
CA PHE A 339 -7.59 -15.68 13.21
C PHE A 339 -7.84 -16.72 12.11
N ARG A 340 -7.90 -16.31 10.83
CA ARG A 340 -8.23 -17.18 9.68
C ARG A 340 -7.22 -16.99 8.55
N GLY A 341 -6.63 -18.07 8.06
CA GLY A 341 -5.72 -18.01 6.90
C GLY A 341 -4.45 -17.16 7.11
N ASN A 342 -4.04 -16.90 8.35
CA ASN A 342 -2.88 -16.06 8.63
C ASN A 342 -1.54 -16.81 8.41
N ILE A 343 -0.46 -16.07 8.23
CA ILE A 343 0.92 -16.55 8.29
C ILE A 343 1.65 -15.77 9.38
N ALA A 344 2.36 -16.46 10.27
CA ALA A 344 3.23 -15.81 11.25
C ALA A 344 4.61 -16.47 11.25
N VAL A 345 5.69 -15.69 11.19
CA VAL A 345 7.07 -16.18 11.23
C VAL A 345 8.00 -15.14 11.83
N GLN A 346 9.21 -15.51 12.23
CA GLN A 346 10.22 -14.55 12.74
C GLN A 346 9.67 -13.65 13.86
N TYR A 347 9.14 -14.28 14.91
CA TYR A 347 8.56 -13.59 16.05
C TYR A 347 9.19 -14.04 17.38
N GLY A 348 9.05 -13.24 18.44
CA GLY A 348 9.45 -13.61 19.81
C GLY A 348 8.57 -14.71 20.39
N THR A 349 7.25 -14.46 20.45
CA THR A 349 6.25 -15.48 20.78
C THR A 349 5.02 -15.36 19.89
N LEU A 350 4.34 -16.48 19.63
CA LEU A 350 3.08 -16.42 18.86
C LEU A 350 1.96 -15.83 19.72
N ALA A 351 1.88 -16.27 20.98
CA ALA A 351 0.93 -15.80 21.96
C ALA A 351 1.68 -15.27 23.17
N PHE A 352 1.38 -14.05 23.59
CA PHE A 352 1.96 -13.46 24.80
C PHE A 352 1.74 -14.40 25.99
N GLY A 353 2.80 -14.66 26.76
CA GLY A 353 2.75 -15.57 27.91
C GLY A 353 2.44 -17.04 27.57
N ASN A 354 2.49 -17.45 26.29
CA ASN A 354 2.04 -18.77 25.81
C ASN A 354 0.57 -19.07 26.15
N ASP A 355 -0.32 -18.08 26.05
CA ASP A 355 -1.74 -18.25 26.40
C ASP A 355 -2.38 -19.40 25.56
N PRO A 356 -2.90 -20.46 26.21
CA PRO A 356 -3.45 -21.62 25.51
C PRO A 356 -4.72 -21.31 24.72
N ILE A 357 -5.47 -20.26 25.07
CA ILE A 357 -6.67 -19.84 24.35
C ILE A 357 -6.27 -19.31 22.99
N ILE A 358 -5.29 -18.41 22.95
CA ILE A 358 -4.74 -17.82 21.72
C ILE A 358 -4.15 -18.92 20.83
N LEU A 359 -3.34 -19.81 21.42
CA LEU A 359 -2.75 -20.93 20.69
C LEU A 359 -3.82 -21.88 20.13
N SER A 360 -4.90 -22.14 20.87
CA SER A 360 -6.01 -22.96 20.39
C SER A 360 -6.81 -22.28 19.28
N ALA A 361 -7.01 -20.96 19.38
CA ALA A 361 -7.71 -20.16 18.37
C ALA A 361 -6.92 -20.12 17.05
N TRP A 362 -5.59 -20.09 17.12
CA TRP A 362 -4.69 -20.18 15.97
C TRP A 362 -4.78 -21.54 15.25
N ILE A 363 -4.88 -22.65 16.01
CA ILE A 363 -4.88 -24.03 15.47
C ILE A 363 -6.26 -24.45 14.93
N ASN A 364 -7.35 -24.15 15.63
CA ASN A 364 -8.63 -24.84 15.43
C ASN A 364 -9.55 -24.23 14.36
N ASN A 365 -9.12 -23.17 13.67
CA ASN A 365 -9.99 -22.33 12.86
C ASN A 365 -9.37 -21.99 11.48
N ASP A 366 -9.32 -22.95 10.56
CA ASP A 366 -8.81 -22.73 9.18
C ASP A 366 -7.35 -22.21 9.10
N ASN A 367 -6.54 -22.56 10.11
CA ASN A 367 -5.08 -22.55 10.18
C ASN A 367 -4.37 -21.22 9.91
N GLY A 368 -3.90 -20.60 10.99
CA GLY A 368 -2.65 -19.84 10.92
C GLY A 368 -1.48 -20.79 10.63
N VAL A 369 -0.60 -20.42 9.69
CA VAL A 369 0.54 -21.24 9.28
C VAL A 369 1.83 -20.58 9.74
N VAL A 370 2.69 -21.35 10.39
CA VAL A 370 4.05 -20.92 10.71
C VAL A 370 4.97 -21.33 9.56
N THR A 371 5.07 -20.46 8.56
CA THR A 371 5.91 -20.67 7.38
C THR A 371 6.49 -19.35 6.90
N ASN A 372 7.62 -19.41 6.20
CA ASN A 372 8.18 -18.23 5.57
C ASN A 372 7.25 -17.77 4.43
N PRO A 373 6.71 -16.53 4.45
CA PRO A 373 5.91 -15.99 3.36
C PRO A 373 6.74 -15.67 2.11
N GLN A 374 8.06 -15.87 2.13
CA GLN A 374 8.97 -15.61 1.01
C GLN A 374 8.70 -14.25 0.38
N LEU A 375 8.64 -13.18 1.19
CA LEU A 375 8.57 -11.83 0.66
C LEU A 375 9.83 -11.54 -0.16
N GLY A 376 9.71 -10.67 -1.17
CA GLY A 376 10.81 -10.30 -2.08
C GLY A 376 12.06 -9.91 -1.32
N SER A 377 11.90 -8.94 -0.40
CA SER A 377 12.92 -8.55 0.57
C SER A 377 12.35 -7.56 1.59
N ILE A 378 13.01 -7.42 2.73
CA ILE A 378 12.63 -6.45 3.78
C ILE A 378 13.82 -5.53 4.02
N SER A 379 13.60 -4.22 3.92
CA SER A 379 14.57 -3.17 4.21
C SER A 379 13.87 -2.00 4.92
N ARG A 380 14.58 -1.36 5.86
CA ARG A 380 14.12 -0.18 6.61
C ARG A 380 14.93 1.06 6.26
N ILE A 381 15.72 0.99 5.19
CA ILE A 381 16.52 2.09 4.69
C ILE A 381 16.17 2.35 3.22
N PRO A 382 16.38 3.57 2.71
CA PRO A 382 16.08 3.93 1.33
C PRO A 382 17.15 3.38 0.36
N ASP A 383 17.25 2.06 0.24
CA ASP A 383 18.27 1.35 -0.55
C ASP A 383 17.68 0.57 -1.74
N GLY A 384 16.39 0.76 -2.03
CA GLY A 384 15.67 0.04 -3.08
C GLY A 384 15.59 -1.47 -2.82
N ASN A 385 15.67 -1.91 -1.56
CA ASN A 385 15.59 -3.33 -1.18
C ASN A 385 14.36 -3.67 -0.32
N LEU A 386 13.36 -2.80 -0.18
CA LEU A 386 12.06 -3.21 0.37
C LEU A 386 11.17 -3.74 -0.76
N ASP A 387 10.77 -5.00 -0.72
CA ASP A 387 9.74 -5.54 -1.61
C ASP A 387 8.81 -6.48 -0.81
N PRO A 388 7.67 -5.96 -0.31
CA PRO A 388 6.78 -6.70 0.58
C PRO A 388 5.87 -7.67 -0.16
N ARG A 389 6.02 -7.81 -1.48
CA ARG A 389 5.27 -8.79 -2.27
C ARG A 389 5.81 -10.20 -2.02
N PRO A 390 4.98 -11.24 -2.04
CA PRO A 390 5.43 -12.63 -2.02
C PRO A 390 6.10 -13.04 -3.34
N GLN A 391 7.13 -13.88 -3.27
CA GLN A 391 7.76 -14.56 -4.42
C GLN A 391 6.80 -15.54 -5.09
N ALA A 392 7.04 -15.92 -6.35
CA ALA A 392 6.16 -16.80 -7.13
C ALA A 392 5.86 -18.17 -6.48
N ALA A 393 6.81 -18.74 -5.74
CA ALA A 393 6.64 -20.01 -5.04
C ALA A 393 6.07 -19.87 -3.61
N SER A 394 5.71 -18.65 -3.19
CA SER A 394 5.32 -18.36 -1.82
C SER A 394 4.05 -19.09 -1.38
N ALA A 395 4.09 -19.63 -0.16
CA ALA A 395 2.90 -20.14 0.52
C ALA A 395 1.81 -19.08 0.72
N ALA A 396 2.16 -17.79 0.71
CA ALA A 396 1.21 -16.69 0.79
C ALA A 396 0.33 -16.56 -0.46
N LEU A 397 0.70 -17.14 -1.60
CA LEU A 397 -0.11 -17.11 -2.83
C LEU A 397 -1.21 -18.18 -2.88
N THR A 398 -1.39 -18.95 -1.80
CA THR A 398 -2.40 -20.00 -1.71
C THR A 398 -3.04 -20.05 -0.33
N GLY A 399 -4.14 -20.79 -0.22
CA GLY A 399 -4.78 -21.06 1.07
C GLY A 399 -5.40 -19.85 1.75
N ALA A 400 -5.66 -18.75 1.02
CA ALA A 400 -6.42 -17.63 1.54
C ALA A 400 -7.84 -18.10 1.92
N ALA A 401 -8.27 -17.76 3.13
CA ALA A 401 -9.63 -17.89 3.58
C ALA A 401 -10.54 -16.96 2.77
N VAL A 402 -11.75 -17.42 2.44
CA VAL A 402 -12.69 -16.64 1.62
C VAL A 402 -13.51 -15.71 2.53
N PRO A 403 -13.40 -14.38 2.39
CA PRO A 403 -14.19 -13.45 3.19
C PRO A 403 -15.67 -13.53 2.79
N SER A 404 -16.56 -13.29 3.76
CA SER A 404 -18.01 -13.17 3.54
C SER A 404 -18.54 -11.75 3.72
N GLU A 405 -17.70 -10.82 4.17
CA GLU A 405 -18.06 -9.42 4.43
C GLU A 405 -18.33 -8.67 3.11
N ALA A 406 -19.38 -7.85 3.09
CA ALA A 406 -19.77 -7.13 1.88
C ALA A 406 -18.81 -5.96 1.63
N GLY A 407 -18.30 -5.86 0.40
CA GLY A 407 -17.32 -4.83 0.01
C GLY A 407 -15.86 -5.25 0.17
N VAL A 408 -15.59 -6.38 0.83
CA VAL A 408 -14.26 -7.00 0.90
C VAL A 408 -14.03 -7.86 -0.34
N GLN A 409 -12.89 -7.68 -1.00
CA GLN A 409 -12.49 -8.45 -2.17
C GLN A 409 -11.99 -9.85 -1.76
N ALA A 410 -12.54 -10.90 -2.37
CA ALA A 410 -11.94 -12.23 -2.24
C ALA A 410 -10.71 -12.34 -3.16
N VAL A 411 -9.51 -12.42 -2.57
CA VAL A 411 -8.24 -12.63 -3.28
C VAL A 411 -7.65 -14.01 -2.96
N PRO A 412 -6.90 -14.64 -3.89
CA PRO A 412 -6.36 -15.98 -3.68
C PRO A 412 -5.09 -16.01 -2.80
N TYR A 413 -4.62 -14.85 -2.34
CA TYR A 413 -3.38 -14.69 -1.58
C TYR A 413 -3.62 -14.11 -0.18
N ARG A 414 -2.60 -14.25 0.67
CA ARG A 414 -2.48 -13.72 2.03
C ARG A 414 -1.48 -12.56 2.02
N GLY A 415 -1.67 -11.60 2.92
CA GLY A 415 -0.94 -10.35 2.95
C GLY A 415 -1.57 -9.25 2.10
N ALA A 416 -1.02 -8.06 2.22
CA ALA A 416 -1.47 -6.83 1.55
C ALA A 416 -1.22 -6.79 0.06
N PHE A 417 -0.31 -7.64 -0.44
CA PHE A 417 0.16 -7.58 -1.81
C PHE A 417 0.03 -8.93 -2.49
N SER A 418 -0.38 -8.89 -3.76
CA SER A 418 -0.16 -10.02 -4.67
C SER A 418 1.34 -10.12 -5.00
N ASN A 419 1.75 -11.20 -5.68
CA ASN A 419 3.10 -11.25 -6.24
C ASN A 419 3.28 -10.32 -7.46
N VAL A 420 2.19 -9.83 -8.07
CA VAL A 420 2.27 -9.04 -9.31
C VAL A 420 2.33 -7.54 -9.08
N GLU A 421 1.62 -7.05 -8.08
CA GLU A 421 1.39 -5.61 -7.88
C GLU A 421 1.75 -5.19 -6.46
N ASN A 422 2.60 -4.16 -6.36
CA ASN A 422 2.79 -3.40 -5.14
C ASN A 422 1.99 -2.09 -5.29
N TRP A 423 0.77 -2.09 -4.75
CA TRP A 423 -0.18 -0.97 -4.85
C TRP A 423 0.32 0.31 -4.17
N ALA A 424 1.35 0.22 -3.31
CA ALA A 424 1.97 1.36 -2.66
C ALA A 424 3.03 2.06 -3.54
N THR A 425 3.37 1.52 -4.71
CA THR A 425 4.34 2.15 -5.61
C THR A 425 3.77 3.36 -6.35
N GLY A 426 4.61 4.33 -6.68
CA GLY A 426 4.27 5.50 -7.49
C GLY A 426 3.74 6.72 -6.73
N TRP A 427 3.16 6.54 -5.55
CA TRP A 427 2.50 7.63 -4.82
C TRP A 427 2.92 7.78 -3.35
N SER A 428 3.38 6.70 -2.73
CA SER A 428 3.74 6.68 -1.31
C SER A 428 5.12 7.32 -1.06
N ALA A 429 5.38 7.72 0.18
CA ALA A 429 6.66 8.23 0.65
C ALA A 429 7.73 7.15 0.57
N LEU A 430 7.39 5.89 0.90
CA LEU A 430 8.30 4.75 0.69
C LEU A 430 8.73 4.60 -0.78
N ALA A 431 7.81 4.81 -1.72
CA ALA A 431 8.14 4.81 -3.14
C ALA A 431 9.00 6.02 -3.54
N GLN A 432 8.58 7.23 -3.14
CA GLN A 432 9.26 8.48 -3.48
C GLN A 432 10.68 8.53 -2.91
N TYR A 433 10.87 8.07 -1.68
CA TYR A 433 12.15 8.11 -0.96
C TYR A 433 13.05 6.91 -1.29
N GLY A 434 12.64 6.02 -2.23
CA GLY A 434 13.51 4.96 -2.75
C GLY A 434 13.68 3.76 -1.81
N TYR A 435 12.71 3.48 -0.94
CA TYR A 435 12.70 2.25 -0.14
C TYR A 435 12.35 1.05 -1.03
N PHE A 436 11.32 1.19 -1.86
CA PHE A 436 10.83 0.08 -2.65
C PHE A 436 11.82 -0.35 -3.74
N GLY A 437 11.95 -1.66 -3.88
CA GLY A 437 12.62 -2.34 -4.98
C GLY A 437 11.69 -3.27 -5.75
N ASN A 438 12.24 -3.87 -6.80
CA ASN A 438 11.60 -4.97 -7.51
C ASN A 438 12.44 -6.24 -7.31
N LYS A 439 12.17 -6.97 -6.23
CA LYS A 439 12.90 -8.19 -5.83
C LYS A 439 12.06 -9.45 -5.99
N VAL A 440 10.76 -9.32 -6.22
CA VAL A 440 9.91 -10.44 -6.63
C VAL A 440 10.09 -10.73 -8.10
N THR A 441 10.45 -11.96 -8.40
CA THR A 441 10.40 -12.49 -9.76
C THR A 441 9.00 -13.02 -10.02
N ILE A 442 8.32 -12.47 -11.02
CA ILE A 442 7.01 -12.94 -11.46
C ILE A 442 7.24 -13.78 -12.73
N ASP A 443 6.68 -14.98 -12.78
CA ASP A 443 6.61 -15.73 -14.03
C ASP A 443 5.40 -15.25 -14.84
N LYS A 444 5.63 -14.70 -16.03
CA LYS A 444 4.56 -14.35 -16.97
C LYS A 444 4.54 -15.30 -18.14
N VAL A 445 3.51 -16.15 -18.19
CA VAL A 445 3.34 -17.14 -19.25
C VAL A 445 2.68 -16.52 -20.49
N ILE A 446 3.32 -16.67 -21.65
CA ILE A 446 2.77 -16.33 -22.97
C ILE A 446 2.33 -17.64 -23.65
N ASN A 447 1.02 -17.84 -23.74
CA ASN A 447 0.41 -19.06 -24.29
C ASN A 447 0.09 -18.91 -25.77
N ASP A 448 0.78 -19.64 -26.65
CA ASP A 448 0.50 -19.78 -28.10
C ASP A 448 0.02 -18.47 -28.79
N ALA A 449 0.73 -17.38 -28.50
CA ALA A 449 0.25 -16.03 -28.82
C ALA A 449 0.68 -15.59 -30.23
N ARG A 450 -0.16 -14.76 -30.87
CA ARG A 450 0.16 -14.07 -32.13
C ARG A 450 0.08 -12.56 -31.95
N ILE A 451 1.23 -11.88 -32.02
CA ILE A 451 1.35 -10.42 -32.01
C ILE A 451 1.12 -9.94 -33.43
N GLN A 452 -0.04 -9.35 -33.68
CA GLN A 452 -0.57 -9.04 -35.00
C GLN A 452 -0.10 -7.69 -35.54
N ALA A 453 -0.26 -7.49 -36.85
CA ALA A 453 0.10 -6.26 -37.54
C ALA A 453 -0.43 -5.00 -36.82
N GLY A 454 0.44 -4.01 -36.61
CA GLY A 454 0.12 -2.76 -35.91
C GLY A 454 0.23 -2.85 -34.38
N GLN A 455 0.46 -4.02 -33.81
CA GLN A 455 0.74 -4.17 -32.38
C GLN A 455 2.24 -4.00 -32.09
N ALA A 456 2.52 -3.40 -30.92
CA ALA A 456 3.85 -3.31 -30.35
C ALA A 456 3.81 -3.88 -28.93
N TRP A 457 4.56 -4.95 -28.68
CA TRP A 457 4.68 -5.55 -27.36
C TRP A 457 6.04 -5.24 -26.75
N VAL A 458 6.09 -5.13 -25.43
CA VAL A 458 7.31 -4.92 -24.65
C VAL A 458 7.44 -6.04 -23.63
N LEU A 459 8.57 -6.76 -23.65
CA LEU A 459 8.96 -7.69 -22.59
C LEU A 459 10.01 -6.97 -21.73
N ASN A 460 9.63 -6.61 -20.51
CA ASN A 460 10.50 -5.90 -19.58
C ASN A 460 11.36 -6.87 -18.75
N ASN A 461 12.32 -6.35 -17.99
CA ASN A 461 13.21 -7.15 -17.15
C ASN A 461 12.68 -7.34 -15.71
N GLU A 462 11.44 -6.96 -15.47
CA GLU A 462 10.78 -7.02 -14.16
C GLU A 462 10.16 -8.40 -13.86
N VAL A 463 10.00 -9.21 -14.90
CA VAL A 463 9.37 -10.54 -14.83
C VAL A 463 10.21 -11.55 -15.62
N GLU A 464 10.16 -12.81 -15.21
CA GLU A 464 10.61 -13.92 -16.04
C GLU A 464 9.47 -14.29 -16.99
N TRP A 465 9.72 -14.22 -18.30
CA TRP A 465 8.71 -14.57 -19.30
C TRP A 465 8.80 -16.05 -19.62
N ILE A 466 7.69 -16.79 -19.61
CA ILE A 466 7.66 -18.20 -19.99
C ILE A 466 6.88 -18.35 -21.29
N LEU A 467 7.54 -18.79 -22.35
CA LEU A 467 6.88 -19.17 -23.60
C LEU A 467 6.29 -20.57 -23.45
N ASP A 468 4.98 -20.68 -23.60
CA ASP A 468 4.22 -21.93 -23.58
C ASP A 468 3.51 -22.10 -24.93
N GLY A 469 4.12 -22.84 -25.84
CA GLY A 469 3.71 -22.97 -27.24
C GLY A 469 4.48 -22.06 -28.20
N LEU A 470 3.97 -21.90 -29.42
CA LEU A 470 4.61 -21.08 -30.45
C LEU A 470 4.14 -19.62 -30.36
N VAL A 471 5.06 -18.71 -30.05
CA VAL A 471 4.75 -17.27 -29.99
C VAL A 471 5.21 -16.59 -31.27
N TYR A 472 4.27 -16.04 -32.04
CA TYR A 472 4.55 -15.36 -33.30
C TYR A 472 4.51 -13.84 -33.15
N VAL A 473 5.52 -13.16 -33.68
CA VAL A 473 5.45 -11.74 -34.04
C VAL A 473 5.19 -11.68 -35.54
N GLU A 474 3.98 -11.30 -35.92
CA GLU A 474 3.52 -11.35 -37.31
C GLU A 474 3.99 -10.11 -38.11
N ALA A 475 3.89 -10.22 -39.44
CA ALA A 475 4.29 -9.15 -40.35
C ALA A 475 3.61 -7.82 -40.00
N GLY A 476 4.38 -6.74 -39.89
CA GLY A 476 3.88 -5.42 -39.50
C GLY A 476 3.70 -5.20 -38.00
N ALA A 477 4.03 -6.19 -37.16
CA ALA A 477 4.10 -6.05 -35.70
C ALA A 477 5.54 -5.79 -35.23
N SER A 478 5.69 -5.39 -33.96
CA SER A 478 7.00 -5.28 -33.31
C SER A 478 7.02 -5.84 -31.89
N LEU A 479 8.14 -6.46 -31.53
CA LEU A 479 8.46 -6.89 -30.18
C LEU A 479 9.71 -6.16 -29.69
N THR A 480 9.62 -5.46 -28.58
CA THR A 480 10.76 -4.89 -27.87
C THR A 480 11.07 -5.73 -26.64
N ILE A 481 12.34 -6.03 -26.40
CA ILE A 481 12.82 -6.77 -25.24
C ILE A 481 13.87 -5.89 -24.56
N GLU A 482 13.61 -5.54 -23.31
CA GLU A 482 14.46 -4.64 -22.55
C GLU A 482 15.77 -5.32 -22.11
N PRO A 483 16.84 -4.56 -21.86
CA PRO A 483 18.07 -5.12 -21.32
C PRO A 483 17.84 -5.85 -19.99
N GLY A 484 18.45 -7.02 -19.82
CA GLY A 484 18.33 -7.82 -18.60
C GLY A 484 17.11 -8.75 -18.53
N THR A 485 16.24 -8.73 -19.54
CA THR A 485 15.07 -9.62 -19.56
C THR A 485 15.47 -11.09 -19.70
N VAL A 486 14.84 -11.94 -18.88
CA VAL A 486 14.93 -13.40 -18.95
C VAL A 486 13.66 -13.94 -19.59
N ILE A 487 13.82 -14.74 -20.65
CA ILE A 487 12.75 -15.41 -21.38
C ILE A 487 13.04 -16.90 -21.36
N LYS A 488 12.27 -17.64 -20.57
CA LYS A 488 12.27 -19.09 -20.48
C LYS A 488 11.25 -19.67 -21.46
N ALA A 489 11.42 -20.92 -21.84
CA ALA A 489 10.51 -21.62 -22.74
C ALA A 489 10.28 -23.05 -22.27
N LYS A 490 9.02 -23.51 -22.34
CA LYS A 490 8.67 -24.89 -22.01
C LYS A 490 9.22 -25.87 -23.04
N ASN A 491 9.75 -26.99 -22.58
CA ASN A 491 10.11 -28.09 -23.47
C ASN A 491 8.85 -28.77 -24.03
N VAL A 492 7.85 -28.94 -23.17
CA VAL A 492 6.55 -29.51 -23.52
C VAL A 492 5.48 -28.46 -23.24
N PRO A 493 4.98 -27.76 -24.27
CA PRO A 493 3.88 -26.82 -24.13
C PRO A 493 2.66 -27.48 -23.44
N THR A 494 2.02 -26.73 -22.56
CA THR A 494 0.75 -27.11 -21.92
C THR A 494 -0.45 -26.42 -22.55
N SER A 495 -0.20 -25.36 -23.33
CA SER A 495 -1.22 -24.54 -23.99
C SER A 495 -1.63 -25.07 -25.37
N SER A 496 -0.82 -25.93 -26.00
CA SER A 496 -1.00 -26.39 -27.37
C SER A 496 -0.56 -27.86 -27.56
N ALA A 497 -0.84 -28.42 -28.74
CA ALA A 497 -0.34 -29.73 -29.14
C ALA A 497 1.08 -29.66 -29.74
N ASP A 498 1.75 -28.51 -29.63
CA ASP A 498 3.08 -28.32 -30.16
C ASP A 498 4.10 -29.18 -29.40
N ILE A 499 5.15 -29.58 -30.10
CA ILE A 499 6.20 -30.45 -29.54
C ILE A 499 7.31 -29.66 -28.84
N SER A 500 7.28 -28.32 -28.88
CA SER A 500 8.24 -27.42 -28.22
C SER A 500 7.73 -25.97 -28.21
N SER A 501 8.08 -25.18 -27.20
CA SER A 501 7.88 -23.72 -27.24
C SER A 501 8.95 -23.00 -28.08
N SER A 502 8.60 -21.93 -28.77
CA SER A 502 9.53 -21.10 -29.57
C SER A 502 9.04 -19.67 -29.73
N LEU A 503 9.97 -18.74 -29.93
CA LEU A 503 9.67 -17.37 -30.38
C LEU A 503 9.95 -17.24 -31.87
N ILE A 504 8.94 -16.88 -32.66
CA ILE A 504 9.02 -16.75 -34.11
C ILE A 504 8.79 -15.30 -34.52
N ILE A 505 9.81 -14.67 -35.09
CA ILE A 505 9.71 -13.36 -35.73
C ILE A 505 9.44 -13.60 -37.22
N ALA A 506 8.19 -13.44 -37.63
CA ALA A 506 7.78 -13.69 -39.00
C ALA A 506 8.38 -12.67 -39.98
N ARG A 507 8.45 -13.04 -41.26
CA ARG A 507 8.94 -12.16 -42.31
C ARG A 507 8.11 -10.86 -42.37
N GLY A 508 8.78 -9.72 -42.19
CA GLY A 508 8.15 -8.40 -42.17
C GLY A 508 7.75 -7.91 -40.77
N ALA A 509 7.98 -8.70 -39.72
CA ALA A 509 7.92 -8.27 -38.33
C ALA A 509 9.23 -7.60 -37.89
N LYS A 510 9.22 -6.99 -36.70
CA LYS A 510 10.42 -6.42 -36.07
C LYS A 510 10.64 -6.96 -34.66
N ILE A 511 11.89 -7.20 -34.32
CA ILE A 511 12.35 -7.44 -32.96
C ILE A 511 13.41 -6.40 -32.60
N PHE A 512 13.30 -5.81 -31.40
CA PHE A 512 14.26 -4.87 -30.83
C PHE A 512 14.73 -5.45 -29.50
N ALA A 513 15.89 -6.11 -29.50
CA ALA A 513 16.44 -6.80 -28.32
C ALA A 513 17.88 -6.32 -28.08
N GLU A 514 18.02 -5.20 -27.38
CA GLU A 514 19.29 -4.50 -27.18
C GLU A 514 19.86 -4.74 -25.77
N GLY A 515 20.25 -5.97 -25.45
CA GLY A 515 20.91 -6.29 -24.18
C GLY A 515 22.24 -5.54 -24.00
N THR A 516 22.64 -5.28 -22.75
CA THR A 516 23.93 -4.63 -22.44
C THR A 516 24.93 -5.61 -21.85
N ARG A 517 26.20 -5.21 -21.76
CA ARG A 517 27.25 -6.05 -21.14
C ARG A 517 26.93 -6.40 -19.68
N THR A 518 26.29 -5.49 -18.95
CA THR A 518 25.91 -5.68 -17.54
C THR A 518 24.51 -6.25 -17.37
N GLN A 519 23.67 -6.18 -18.40
CA GLN A 519 22.29 -6.68 -18.40
C GLN A 519 22.00 -7.38 -19.74
N PRO A 520 22.57 -8.59 -19.96
CA PRO A 520 22.28 -9.36 -21.17
C PRO A 520 20.82 -9.81 -21.18
N ILE A 521 20.23 -9.94 -22.37
CA ILE A 521 18.95 -10.63 -22.56
C ILE A 521 19.24 -12.13 -22.61
N ILE A 522 18.53 -12.92 -21.81
CA ILE A 522 18.74 -14.37 -21.71
C ILE A 522 17.50 -15.07 -22.27
N PHE A 523 17.71 -15.93 -23.26
CA PHE A 523 16.71 -16.90 -23.69
C PHE A 523 17.16 -18.29 -23.27
N THR A 524 16.30 -19.03 -22.56
CA THR A 524 16.66 -20.35 -22.05
C THR A 524 15.44 -21.28 -21.83
N SER A 525 15.67 -22.47 -21.29
CA SER A 525 14.66 -23.44 -20.88
C SER A 525 14.00 -23.02 -19.57
N GLU A 526 12.73 -23.37 -19.35
CA GLU A 526 12.11 -23.26 -18.02
C GLU A 526 12.81 -24.10 -16.94
N LEU A 527 13.60 -25.10 -17.36
CA LEU A 527 14.39 -25.95 -16.48
C LEU A 527 15.73 -25.33 -16.08
N ASP A 528 16.10 -24.18 -16.64
CA ASP A 528 17.35 -23.46 -16.33
C ASP A 528 17.13 -22.54 -15.12
N ASP A 529 17.68 -22.94 -13.98
CA ASP A 529 17.78 -22.18 -12.74
C ASP A 529 19.04 -21.31 -12.76
N LEU A 530 18.87 -20.11 -13.32
CA LEU A 530 19.90 -19.08 -13.42
C LEU A 530 20.47 -18.60 -12.07
N SER A 531 19.89 -19.01 -10.93
CA SER A 531 20.44 -18.71 -9.61
C SER A 531 21.55 -19.67 -9.20
N THR A 532 21.73 -20.78 -9.93
CA THR A 532 22.76 -21.79 -9.67
C THR A 532 23.67 -21.97 -10.88
N THR A 533 24.71 -22.79 -10.70
CA THR A 533 25.66 -23.14 -11.79
C THR A 533 25.73 -24.64 -12.03
N THR A 534 24.81 -25.41 -11.42
CA THR A 534 24.91 -26.87 -11.30
C THR A 534 23.67 -27.61 -11.80
N ASP A 535 22.65 -26.89 -12.24
CA ASP A 535 21.36 -27.41 -12.66
C ASP A 535 21.40 -28.02 -14.07
N LEU A 536 21.88 -27.27 -15.09
CA LEU A 536 22.01 -27.74 -16.46
C LEU A 536 23.47 -27.81 -16.90
N THR A 537 23.77 -28.79 -17.74
CA THR A 537 25.09 -29.02 -18.33
C THR A 537 25.05 -28.83 -19.84
N ALA A 538 26.22 -28.75 -20.49
CA ALA A 538 26.31 -28.67 -21.95
C ALA A 538 25.74 -29.89 -22.72
N ASN A 539 25.39 -30.96 -22.00
CA ASN A 539 24.75 -32.15 -22.57
C ASN A 539 23.21 -32.05 -22.56
N ASP A 540 22.65 -31.13 -21.78
CA ASP A 540 21.21 -30.93 -21.67
C ASP A 540 20.74 -30.07 -22.85
N ARG A 541 20.18 -30.76 -23.85
CA ARG A 541 19.79 -30.18 -25.15
C ARG A 541 18.36 -30.54 -25.48
N ARG A 542 17.78 -29.83 -26.47
CA ARG A 542 16.38 -30.00 -26.90
C ARG A 542 15.39 -29.71 -25.78
N LEU A 543 15.68 -28.64 -25.03
CA LEU A 543 14.84 -28.21 -23.92
C LEU A 543 13.83 -27.13 -24.32
N TRP A 544 13.94 -26.59 -25.53
CA TRP A 544 12.99 -25.69 -26.20
C TRP A 544 13.38 -25.53 -27.67
N GLY A 545 12.55 -24.88 -28.49
CA GLY A 545 12.74 -24.76 -29.95
C GLY A 545 13.53 -23.55 -30.42
N GLY A 546 13.90 -22.63 -29.53
CA GLY A 546 14.78 -21.50 -29.85
C GLY A 546 14.06 -20.22 -30.29
N VAL A 547 14.86 -19.25 -30.75
CA VAL A 547 14.39 -18.03 -31.40
C VAL A 547 14.57 -18.18 -32.91
N ILE A 548 13.49 -18.02 -33.65
CA ILE A 548 13.46 -18.11 -35.12
C ILE A 548 13.20 -16.71 -35.67
N VAL A 549 14.12 -16.20 -36.49
CA VAL A 549 13.98 -14.88 -37.13
C VAL A 549 13.96 -15.05 -38.65
N LEU A 550 12.81 -14.80 -39.25
CA LEU A 550 12.59 -14.98 -40.68
C LEU A 550 12.81 -13.66 -41.42
N GLY A 551 13.91 -13.58 -42.17
CA GLY A 551 14.27 -12.43 -42.99
C GLY A 551 13.57 -12.41 -44.36
N ALA A 552 13.68 -11.28 -45.05
CA ALA A 552 13.23 -11.12 -46.44
C ALA A 552 14.38 -11.14 -47.47
N ALA A 553 15.59 -11.50 -47.03
CA ALA A 553 16.73 -11.63 -47.94
C ALA A 553 16.55 -12.84 -48.87
N PRO A 554 17.00 -12.76 -50.14
CA PRO A 554 16.93 -13.89 -51.07
C PRO A 554 17.70 -15.11 -50.57
N VAL A 555 17.17 -16.30 -50.81
CA VAL A 555 17.82 -17.59 -50.52
C VAL A 555 18.18 -18.34 -51.80
N GLY A 556 19.11 -19.29 -51.71
CA GLY A 556 19.65 -20.06 -52.84
C GLY A 556 18.75 -21.18 -53.35
N GLU A 557 17.43 -20.99 -53.33
CA GLU A 557 16.44 -21.95 -53.82
C GLU A 557 15.70 -21.41 -55.05
N ASP A 558 15.14 -22.32 -55.85
CA ASP A 558 14.36 -21.97 -57.04
C ASP A 558 13.15 -21.09 -56.64
N GLY A 559 13.17 -19.82 -57.07
CA GLY A 559 12.15 -18.83 -56.73
C GLY A 559 12.55 -17.83 -55.63
N GLY A 560 13.72 -17.99 -55.01
CA GLY A 560 14.28 -17.02 -54.05
C GLY A 560 13.58 -16.96 -52.68
N THR A 561 12.67 -17.89 -52.40
CA THR A 561 11.96 -18.06 -51.12
C THR A 561 11.80 -19.55 -50.80
N ASP A 562 11.94 -19.90 -49.53
CA ASP A 562 11.76 -21.27 -49.01
C ASP A 562 10.73 -21.28 -47.86
N VAL A 563 10.08 -22.41 -47.63
CA VAL A 563 9.15 -22.68 -46.52
C VAL A 563 9.76 -23.80 -45.67
N TYR A 564 10.36 -23.42 -44.55
CA TYR A 564 10.97 -24.34 -43.58
C TYR A 564 9.98 -24.84 -42.53
#